data_AF-A0A540L2J9-F1
#
_entry.id   AF-A0A540L2J9-F1
#
_cell.length_a   1.000
_cell.length_b   1.000
_cell.length_c   1.000
_cell.angle_alpha   90.00
_cell.angle_beta   90.00
_cell.angle_gamma   90.00
#
_symmetry.space_group_name_H-M   'P 1'
#
loop_
_entity.id
_entity.type
_entity.pdbx_description
1 polymer ?
#
loop_
_entity_poly.entity_id
_entity_poly.type
_entity_poly.pdbx_seq_one_letter_code
_entity_poly.pdbx_strand_id
1 'polypeptide(L)'
;MEYLNSKLRVQEEYLIKLGFFCIRLSFLLFLVSPLVSSSQEQMKGAGSHKDNIHKQMSHKLSSEIRLHGFLLWASMGFLMPVGILAIRMSHGEECGRRLRILFYVHGLSEMLSVLLATAGAVMSFRNFDNSFNNKHQRVGIGLYGLIWLQALIGFVRPQRGSKGRSIWFSVHWILGTAVSLLGVLNIYTGLQAYHQKTSKGIKLWTIIFTAQVSAITFFYLFQDKWLYIQKQGVLLGNEPVRPTADQVLLPIEK
;
A
#
# COMPACT_ATOMS: atom_id res chain seq x y z
N MET A 1 -27.71 3.69 -20.22
CA MET A 1 -27.52 3.10 -18.88
C MET A 1 -26.96 1.67 -18.95
N GLU A 2 -27.56 0.77 -19.72
CA GLU A 2 -27.09 -0.63 -19.87
C GLU A 2 -25.66 -0.79 -20.44
N TYR A 3 -25.30 -0.03 -21.48
CA TYR A 3 -23.95 -0.09 -22.09
C TYR A 3 -22.83 0.38 -21.14
N LEU A 4 -23.11 1.38 -20.29
CA LEU A 4 -22.16 1.84 -19.27
C LEU A 4 -22.01 0.82 -18.14
N ASN A 5 -23.10 0.14 -17.78
CA ASN A 5 -23.12 -0.93 -16.79
C ASN A 5 -22.42 -2.20 -17.30
N SER A 6 -22.55 -2.55 -18.59
CA SER A 6 -21.84 -3.71 -19.17
C SER A 6 -20.33 -3.49 -19.20
N LYS A 7 -19.87 -2.29 -19.58
CA LYS A 7 -18.44 -1.93 -19.58
C LYS A 7 -17.84 -1.89 -18.18
N LEU A 8 -18.61 -1.47 -17.17
CA LEU A 8 -18.24 -1.55 -15.74
C LEU A 8 -18.09 -3.00 -15.26
N ARG A 9 -19.03 -3.86 -15.64
CA ARG A 9 -19.06 -5.27 -15.25
C ARG A 9 -17.88 -6.05 -15.82
N VAL A 10 -17.58 -5.85 -17.11
CA VAL A 10 -16.38 -6.41 -17.77
C VAL A 10 -15.10 -5.93 -17.08
N GLN A 11 -15.05 -4.66 -16.69
CA GLN A 11 -13.90 -4.07 -16.01
C GLN A 11 -13.67 -4.64 -14.59
N GLU A 12 -14.72 -4.77 -13.78
CA GLU A 12 -14.62 -5.46 -12.48
C GLU A 12 -14.19 -6.93 -12.66
N GLU A 13 -14.64 -7.60 -13.72
CA GLU A 13 -14.23 -8.97 -14.06
C GLU A 13 -12.73 -9.10 -14.35
N TYR A 14 -12.11 -8.11 -15.01
CA TYR A 14 -10.66 -8.09 -15.22
C TYR A 14 -9.86 -8.00 -13.91
N LEU A 15 -10.27 -7.15 -12.97
CA LEU A 15 -9.61 -7.07 -11.66
C LEU A 15 -9.77 -8.38 -10.88
N ILE A 16 -10.92 -9.04 -10.98
CA ILE A 16 -11.15 -10.34 -10.35
C ILE A 16 -10.24 -11.40 -10.98
N LYS A 17 -10.18 -11.49 -12.32
CA LYS A 17 -9.30 -12.42 -13.04
C LYS A 17 -7.82 -12.17 -12.71
N LEU A 18 -7.40 -10.91 -12.72
CA LEU A 18 -6.04 -10.52 -12.35
C LEU A 18 -5.75 -10.84 -10.88
N GLY A 19 -6.72 -10.63 -9.99
CA GLY A 19 -6.61 -11.02 -8.59
C GLY A 19 -6.42 -12.52 -8.39
N PHE A 20 -7.23 -13.35 -9.06
CA PHE A 20 -7.02 -14.80 -9.06
C PHE A 20 -5.66 -15.20 -9.62
N PHE A 21 -5.18 -14.52 -10.65
CA PHE A 21 -3.83 -14.71 -11.17
C PHE A 21 -2.77 -14.33 -10.12
N CYS A 22 -2.89 -13.20 -9.42
CA CYS A 22 -1.98 -12.80 -8.35
C CYS A 22 -2.00 -13.78 -7.17
N ILE A 23 -3.16 -14.31 -6.81
CA ILE A 23 -3.30 -15.37 -5.80
C ILE A 23 -2.54 -16.62 -6.25
N ARG A 24 -2.79 -17.10 -7.47
CA ARG A 24 -2.07 -18.25 -8.04
C ARG A 24 -0.57 -18.02 -8.09
N LEU A 25 -0.12 -16.84 -8.53
CA LEU A 25 1.29 -16.46 -8.58
C LEU A 25 1.90 -16.47 -7.18
N SER A 26 1.19 -15.97 -6.17
CA SER A 26 1.63 -15.99 -4.78
C SER A 26 1.76 -17.42 -4.26
N PHE A 27 0.78 -18.28 -4.52
CA PHE A 27 0.88 -19.71 -4.20
C PHE A 27 2.05 -20.38 -4.93
N LEU A 28 2.28 -20.06 -6.21
CA LEU A 28 3.44 -20.55 -6.96
C LEU A 28 4.75 -20.08 -6.34
N LEU A 29 4.85 -18.82 -5.90
CA LEU A 29 6.03 -18.31 -5.19
C LEU A 29 6.31 -19.14 -3.92
N PHE A 30 5.28 -19.54 -3.17
CA PHE A 30 5.44 -20.46 -2.04
C PHE A 30 5.76 -21.90 -2.46
N LEU A 31 5.10 -22.44 -3.48
CA LEU A 31 5.19 -23.87 -3.85
C LEU A 31 6.45 -24.20 -4.65
N VAL A 32 6.95 -23.28 -5.47
CA VAL A 32 8.22 -23.44 -6.20
C VAL A 32 9.41 -23.21 -5.25
N SER A 33 9.15 -22.78 -4.01
CA SER A 33 10.20 -22.48 -3.04
C SER A 33 11.07 -23.68 -2.60
N PRO A 34 10.56 -24.91 -2.44
CA PRO A 34 11.41 -26.05 -2.08
C PRO A 34 12.33 -26.50 -3.21
N LEU A 35 11.92 -26.33 -4.48
CA LEU A 35 12.59 -26.96 -5.63
C LEU A 35 13.95 -26.32 -6.00
N VAL A 36 14.11 -25.02 -5.74
CA VAL A 36 15.34 -24.28 -6.11
C VAL A 36 16.50 -24.45 -5.13
N SER A 37 16.25 -24.89 -3.89
CA SER A 37 17.31 -25.07 -2.88
C SER A 37 18.09 -26.39 -3.04
N SER A 38 17.53 -27.38 -3.74
CA SER A 38 18.14 -28.71 -3.87
C SER A 38 19.38 -28.75 -4.78
N SER A 39 19.59 -27.74 -5.64
CA SER A 39 20.64 -27.81 -6.67
C SER A 39 22.01 -27.27 -6.24
N GLN A 40 22.15 -26.73 -5.02
CA GLN A 40 23.36 -25.96 -4.63
C GLN A 40 24.30 -26.68 -3.65
N GLU A 41 23.98 -27.91 -3.20
CA GLU A 41 24.84 -28.71 -2.33
C GLU A 41 25.71 -29.71 -3.11
N GLN A 42 26.67 -29.24 -3.91
CA GLN A 42 27.84 -30.08 -4.24
C GLN A 42 29.04 -29.26 -4.74
N MET A 43 29.96 -28.92 -3.83
CA MET A 43 31.41 -28.92 -4.08
C MET A 43 32.16 -28.64 -2.78
N LYS A 44 32.84 -29.66 -2.25
CA LYS A 44 33.76 -29.59 -1.10
C LYS A 44 35.20 -29.47 -1.59
N GLY A 45 36.00 -28.58 -0.97
CA GLY A 45 37.46 -28.48 -1.11
C GLY A 45 38.08 -27.68 0.04
N ALA A 46 39.13 -28.19 0.67
CA ALA A 46 39.61 -27.89 2.03
C ALA A 46 40.51 -26.65 2.20
N GLY A 47 40.66 -26.19 3.45
CA GLY A 47 41.87 -25.50 3.96
C GLY A 47 41.85 -23.98 4.00
N SER A 48 41.92 -23.30 2.85
CA SER A 48 41.94 -21.81 2.73
C SER A 48 40.59 -21.23 2.31
N HIS A 49 39.64 -22.13 1.99
CA HIS A 49 38.35 -21.79 1.41
C HIS A 49 37.33 -21.29 2.45
N LYS A 50 37.52 -21.57 3.75
CA LYS A 50 36.56 -21.27 4.82
C LYS A 50 36.34 -19.77 5.02
N ASP A 51 37.40 -18.97 5.01
CA ASP A 51 37.31 -17.52 5.22
C ASP A 51 36.66 -16.82 4.02
N ASN A 52 37.00 -17.25 2.80
CA ASN A 52 36.38 -16.76 1.57
C ASN A 52 34.91 -17.18 1.47
N ILE A 53 34.56 -18.42 1.82
CA ILE A 53 33.18 -18.90 1.88
C ILE A 53 32.39 -18.14 2.94
N HIS A 54 32.94 -17.95 4.15
CA HIS A 54 32.27 -17.22 5.22
C HIS A 54 32.01 -15.76 4.83
N LYS A 55 32.99 -15.09 4.22
CA LYS A 55 32.85 -13.72 3.70
C LYS A 55 31.81 -13.64 2.56
N GLN A 56 31.79 -14.63 1.66
CA GLN A 56 30.83 -14.71 0.56
C GLN A 56 29.40 -14.96 1.06
N MET A 57 29.21 -15.89 2.00
CA MET A 57 27.91 -16.16 2.64
C MET A 57 27.41 -14.94 3.41
N SER A 58 28.29 -14.25 4.14
CA SER A 58 27.97 -13.00 4.84
C SER A 58 27.55 -11.88 3.88
N HIS A 59 28.23 -11.75 2.74
CA HIS A 59 27.89 -10.75 1.73
C HIS A 59 26.53 -11.07 1.04
N LYS A 60 26.28 -12.34 0.71
CA LYS A 60 25.00 -12.81 0.17
C LYS A 60 23.87 -12.51 1.14
N LEU A 61 24.00 -12.90 2.42
CA LEU A 61 23.01 -12.61 3.45
C LEU A 61 22.77 -11.10 3.61
N SER A 62 23.82 -10.28 3.63
CA SER A 62 23.65 -8.82 3.69
C SER A 62 22.90 -8.25 2.49
N SER A 63 23.05 -8.84 1.30
CA SER A 63 22.32 -8.42 0.09
C SER A 63 20.86 -8.81 0.15
N GLU A 64 20.55 -10.03 0.63
CA GLU A 64 19.19 -10.53 0.80
C GLU A 64 18.42 -9.72 1.84
N ILE A 65 19.06 -9.37 2.97
CA ILE A 65 18.43 -8.51 3.99
C ILE A 65 18.08 -7.13 3.40
N ARG A 66 18.97 -6.53 2.58
CA ARG A 66 18.66 -5.25 1.93
C ARG A 66 17.49 -5.38 0.97
N LEU A 67 17.50 -6.43 0.14
CA LEU A 67 16.44 -6.66 -0.83
C LEU A 67 15.09 -6.89 -0.14
N HIS A 68 15.04 -7.69 0.92
CA HIS A 68 13.87 -7.85 1.77
C HIS A 68 13.34 -6.50 2.29
N GLY A 69 14.25 -5.66 2.83
CA GLY A 69 13.90 -4.32 3.29
C GLY A 69 13.31 -3.43 2.19
N PHE A 70 13.91 -3.43 0.99
CA PHE A 70 13.39 -2.67 -0.16
C PHE A 70 12.04 -3.18 -0.64
N LEU A 71 11.85 -4.50 -0.74
CA LEU A 71 10.57 -5.10 -1.15
C LEU A 71 9.45 -4.71 -0.18
N LEU A 72 9.70 -4.81 1.13
CA LEU A 72 8.69 -4.47 2.14
C LEU A 72 8.47 -2.96 2.29
N TRP A 73 9.49 -2.13 2.06
CA TRP A 73 9.29 -0.69 1.92
C TRP A 73 8.38 -0.38 0.73
N ALA A 74 8.72 -0.87 -0.47
CA ALA A 74 7.94 -0.61 -1.68
C ALA A 74 6.48 -1.10 -1.52
N SER A 75 6.29 -2.26 -0.91
CA SER A 75 4.99 -2.84 -0.59
C SER A 75 4.19 -2.01 0.43
N MET A 76 4.68 -1.94 1.68
CA MET A 76 3.91 -1.48 2.83
C MET A 76 4.12 0.00 3.12
N GLY A 77 5.30 0.54 2.81
CA GLY A 77 5.63 1.93 2.99
C GLY A 77 5.13 2.83 1.85
N PHE A 78 4.94 2.28 0.66
CA PHE A 78 4.60 3.06 -0.54
C PHE A 78 3.30 2.61 -1.23
N LEU A 79 3.26 1.41 -1.84
CA LEU A 79 2.13 0.98 -2.67
C LEU A 79 0.80 0.92 -1.90
N MET A 80 0.80 0.31 -0.71
CA MET A 80 -0.39 0.22 0.14
C MET A 80 -0.92 1.61 0.53
N PRO A 81 -0.11 2.55 1.08
CA PRO A 81 -0.57 3.92 1.32
C PRO A 81 -1.07 4.66 0.08
N VAL A 82 -0.41 4.49 -1.07
CA VAL A 82 -0.84 5.11 -2.35
C VAL A 82 -2.20 4.57 -2.78
N GLY A 83 -2.44 3.26 -2.66
CA GLY A 83 -3.73 2.65 -2.97
C GLY A 83 -4.85 3.17 -2.05
N ILE A 84 -4.57 3.29 -0.75
CA ILE A 84 -5.49 3.88 0.24
C ILE A 84 -5.80 5.34 -0.10
N LEU A 85 -4.78 6.15 -0.39
CA LEU A 85 -4.97 7.55 -0.78
C LEU A 85 -5.80 7.66 -2.06
N ALA A 86 -5.56 6.82 -3.06
CA ALA A 86 -6.28 6.83 -4.33
C ALA A 86 -7.78 6.54 -4.14
N ILE A 87 -8.15 5.47 -3.43
CA ILE A 87 -9.57 5.17 -3.21
C ILE A 87 -10.24 6.24 -2.35
N ARG A 88 -9.52 6.85 -1.41
CA ARG A 88 -10.07 7.92 -0.57
C ARG A 88 -10.38 9.19 -1.37
N MET A 89 -9.61 9.52 -2.40
CA MET A 89 -9.93 10.63 -3.32
C MET A 89 -11.26 10.44 -4.07
N SER A 90 -11.86 9.25 -4.02
CA SER A 90 -13.19 9.02 -4.58
C SER A 90 -14.33 9.52 -3.69
N HIS A 91 -14.03 10.00 -2.47
CA HIS A 91 -15.02 10.57 -1.57
C HIS A 91 -15.68 11.81 -2.21
N GLY A 92 -16.99 11.74 -2.44
CA GLY A 92 -17.77 12.81 -3.08
C GLY A 92 -17.81 12.76 -4.61
N GLU A 93 -17.13 11.80 -5.25
CA GLU A 93 -17.23 11.59 -6.69
C GLU A 93 -18.48 10.78 -7.03
N GLU A 94 -19.43 11.40 -7.72
CA GLU A 94 -20.57 10.69 -8.27
C GLU A 94 -20.16 9.76 -9.42
N CYS A 95 -21.01 8.78 -9.71
CA CYS A 95 -20.70 7.64 -10.57
C CYS A 95 -20.11 8.08 -11.93
N GLY A 96 -18.81 7.82 -12.15
CA GLY A 96 -18.11 8.35 -13.33
C GLY A 96 -16.77 7.68 -13.65
N ARG A 97 -16.07 8.21 -14.66
CA ARG A 97 -14.77 7.70 -15.13
C ARG A 97 -13.68 7.81 -14.05
N ARG A 98 -13.66 8.92 -13.30
CA ARG A 98 -12.66 9.19 -12.26
C ARG A 98 -12.74 8.19 -11.10
N LEU A 99 -13.93 7.99 -10.53
CA LEU A 99 -14.19 6.96 -9.51
C LEU A 99 -13.68 5.58 -9.94
N ARG A 100 -13.89 5.22 -11.22
CA ARG A 100 -13.41 3.96 -11.77
C ARG A 100 -11.89 3.88 -11.78
N ILE A 101 -11.22 4.90 -12.30
CA ILE A 101 -9.75 4.96 -12.33
C ILE A 101 -9.17 4.85 -10.91
N LEU A 102 -9.73 5.59 -9.94
CA LEU A 102 -9.26 5.54 -8.55
C LEU A 102 -9.45 4.15 -7.92
N PHE A 103 -10.56 3.47 -8.20
CA PHE A 103 -10.77 2.09 -7.79
C PHE A 103 -9.75 1.12 -8.42
N TYR A 104 -9.41 1.31 -9.69
CA TYR A 104 -8.36 0.53 -10.36
C TYR A 104 -6.98 0.77 -9.78
N VAL A 105 -6.62 2.03 -9.55
CA VAL A 105 -5.33 2.39 -8.95
C VAL A 105 -5.22 1.76 -7.57
N HIS A 106 -6.26 1.82 -6.76
CA HIS A 106 -6.31 1.11 -5.47
C HIS A 106 -6.10 -0.40 -5.66
N GLY A 107 -6.97 -1.07 -6.42
CA GLY A 107 -6.90 -2.52 -6.59
C GLY A 107 -5.55 -3.01 -7.14
N LEU A 108 -5.01 -2.35 -8.17
CA LEU A 108 -3.70 -2.70 -8.75
C LEU A 108 -2.55 -2.47 -7.77
N SER A 109 -2.57 -1.32 -7.05
CA SER A 109 -1.55 -1.02 -6.06
C SER A 109 -1.56 -2.03 -4.91
N GLU A 110 -2.74 -2.42 -4.42
CA GLU A 110 -2.87 -3.43 -3.37
C GLU A 110 -2.41 -4.82 -3.85
N MET A 111 -2.75 -5.23 -5.08
CA MET A 111 -2.28 -6.51 -5.63
C MET A 111 -0.76 -6.55 -5.76
N LEU A 112 -0.13 -5.47 -6.25
CA LEU A 112 1.33 -5.37 -6.31
C LEU A 112 1.95 -5.34 -4.91
N SER A 113 1.32 -4.65 -3.96
CA SER A 113 1.76 -4.64 -2.56
C SER A 113 1.77 -6.04 -1.96
N VAL A 114 0.69 -6.82 -2.13
CA VAL A 114 0.58 -8.21 -1.66
C VAL A 114 1.65 -9.11 -2.31
N LEU A 115 1.91 -8.96 -3.61
CA LEU A 115 2.94 -9.73 -4.31
C LEU A 115 4.34 -9.43 -3.76
N LEU A 116 4.69 -8.16 -3.58
CA LEU A 116 5.98 -7.76 -3.01
C LEU A 116 6.12 -8.19 -1.55
N ALA A 117 5.05 -8.07 -0.75
CA ALA A 117 5.03 -8.57 0.63
C ALA A 117 5.26 -10.09 0.67
N THR A 118 4.62 -10.82 -0.24
CA THR A 118 4.78 -12.27 -0.37
C THR A 118 6.21 -12.63 -0.77
N ALA A 119 6.79 -11.96 -1.76
CA ALA A 119 8.18 -12.17 -2.15
C ALA A 119 9.15 -11.88 -0.98
N GLY A 120 8.93 -10.79 -0.24
CA GLY A 120 9.71 -10.46 0.96
C GLY A 120 9.58 -11.49 2.07
N ALA A 121 8.37 -12.01 2.33
CA ALA A 121 8.11 -13.04 3.32
C ALA A 121 8.75 -14.38 2.94
N VAL A 122 8.58 -14.83 1.70
CA VAL A 122 9.21 -16.05 1.15
C VAL A 122 10.74 -15.96 1.27
N MET A 123 11.33 -14.81 0.94
CA MET A 123 12.76 -14.57 1.11
C MET A 123 13.19 -14.67 2.57
N SER A 124 12.41 -14.08 3.49
CA SER A 124 12.70 -14.15 4.93
C SER A 124 12.69 -15.58 5.43
N PHE A 125 11.66 -16.36 5.09
CA PHE A 125 11.54 -17.74 5.55
C PHE A 125 12.68 -18.64 5.05
N ARG A 126 13.22 -18.37 3.87
CA ARG A 126 14.22 -19.24 3.23
C ARG A 126 15.65 -18.88 3.61
N ASN A 127 15.92 -17.58 3.74
CA ASN A 127 17.29 -17.09 3.80
C ASN A 127 17.69 -16.58 5.18
N PHE A 128 16.73 -16.30 6.06
CA PHE A 128 17.01 -15.70 7.38
C PHE A 128 16.74 -16.69 8.52
N ASP A 129 17.32 -16.38 9.67
CA ASP A 129 17.04 -17.10 10.91
C ASP A 129 15.60 -16.83 11.37
N ASN A 130 14.77 -17.87 11.43
CA ASN A 130 13.36 -17.79 11.83
C ASN A 130 13.16 -18.16 13.32
N SER A 131 14.10 -17.76 14.18
CA SER A 131 13.98 -17.94 15.64
C SER A 131 12.93 -17.04 16.29
N PHE A 132 12.39 -16.04 15.57
CA PHE A 132 11.37 -15.07 16.04
C PHE A 132 11.76 -14.35 17.34
N ASN A 133 13.06 -14.17 17.58
CA ASN A 133 13.60 -13.62 18.82
C ASN A 133 13.53 -12.08 18.90
N ASN A 134 13.18 -11.41 17.80
CA ASN A 134 13.06 -9.95 17.75
C ASN A 134 11.64 -9.50 17.39
N LYS A 135 11.30 -8.27 17.80
CA LYS A 135 9.97 -7.69 17.62
C LYS A 135 9.57 -7.60 16.14
N HIS A 136 10.51 -7.27 15.25
CA HIS A 136 10.26 -7.16 13.82
C HIS A 136 9.76 -8.48 13.21
N GLN A 137 10.37 -9.61 13.55
CA GLN A 137 9.93 -10.92 13.05
C GLN A 137 8.53 -11.29 13.55
N ARG A 138 8.27 -11.09 14.85
CA ARG A 138 6.97 -11.43 15.48
C ARG A 138 5.83 -10.56 14.94
N VAL A 139 6.07 -9.27 14.76
CA VAL A 139 5.10 -8.36 14.15
C VAL A 139 4.96 -8.67 12.66
N GLY A 140 6.06 -8.93 11.96
CA GLY A 140 6.10 -9.22 10.53
C GLY A 140 5.27 -10.44 10.12
N ILE A 141 5.35 -11.54 10.87
CA ILE A 141 4.54 -12.74 10.57
C ILE A 141 3.04 -12.47 10.76
N GLY A 142 2.66 -11.78 11.84
CA GLY A 142 1.27 -11.41 12.09
C GLY A 142 0.75 -10.45 11.01
N LEU A 143 1.54 -9.43 10.68
CA LEU A 143 1.24 -8.48 9.61
C LEU A 143 1.05 -9.19 8.27
N TYR A 144 1.90 -10.16 7.95
CA TYR A 144 1.78 -10.91 6.69
C TYR A 144 0.45 -11.66 6.58
N GLY A 145 -0.01 -12.28 7.67
CA GLY A 145 -1.34 -12.89 7.73
C GLY A 145 -2.47 -11.85 7.54
N LEU A 146 -2.34 -10.68 8.16
CA LEU A 146 -3.33 -9.60 8.04
C LEU A 146 -3.38 -8.98 6.63
N ILE A 147 -2.24 -8.89 5.93
CA ILE A 147 -2.18 -8.45 4.52
C ILE A 147 -3.05 -9.37 3.64
N TRP A 148 -2.89 -10.69 3.80
CA TRP A 148 -3.70 -11.67 3.07
C TRP A 148 -5.17 -11.62 3.47
N LEU A 149 -5.47 -11.52 4.76
CA LEU A 149 -6.84 -11.38 5.24
C LEU A 149 -7.52 -10.14 4.63
N GLN A 150 -6.83 -9.00 4.63
CA GLN A 150 -7.32 -7.75 4.05
C GLN A 150 -7.57 -7.89 2.54
N ALA A 151 -6.67 -8.55 1.81
CA ALA A 151 -6.82 -8.82 0.38
C ALA A 151 -8.04 -9.72 0.10
N LEU A 152 -8.21 -10.81 0.85
CA LEU A 152 -9.35 -11.73 0.72
C LEU A 152 -10.68 -11.03 1.02
N ILE A 153 -10.73 -10.20 2.07
CA ILE A 153 -11.89 -9.35 2.37
C ILE A 153 -12.19 -8.41 1.19
N GLY A 154 -11.16 -7.84 0.56
CA GLY A 154 -11.29 -7.02 -0.65
C GLY A 154 -11.98 -7.75 -1.80
N PHE A 155 -11.69 -9.04 -2.00
CA PHE A 155 -12.29 -9.86 -3.06
C PHE A 155 -13.76 -10.23 -2.81
N VAL A 156 -14.16 -10.44 -1.55
CA VAL A 156 -15.57 -10.76 -1.20
C VAL A 156 -16.46 -9.51 -1.09
N ARG A 157 -16.08 -8.42 -1.76
CA ARG A 157 -16.79 -7.15 -1.82
C ARG A 157 -18.26 -7.35 -2.25
N PRO A 158 -19.26 -7.06 -1.39
CA PRO A 158 -20.67 -7.23 -1.71
C PRO A 158 -21.15 -6.32 -2.85
N GLN A 159 -22.24 -6.69 -3.53
CA GLN A 159 -22.85 -5.83 -4.55
C GLN A 159 -23.33 -4.49 -3.96
N ARG A 160 -23.32 -3.43 -4.78
CA ARG A 160 -23.86 -2.12 -4.38
C ARG A 160 -25.33 -2.24 -3.99
N GLY A 161 -25.73 -1.56 -2.92
CA GLY A 161 -27.10 -1.58 -2.40
C GLY A 161 -27.44 -2.76 -1.47
N SER A 162 -26.55 -3.75 -1.32
CA SER A 162 -26.77 -4.87 -0.37
C SER A 162 -26.58 -4.45 1.09
N LYS A 163 -27.36 -5.03 2.02
CA LYS A 163 -27.28 -4.75 3.47
C LYS A 163 -25.88 -4.97 4.04
N GLY A 164 -25.15 -5.98 3.55
CA GLY A 164 -23.79 -6.30 4.00
C GLY A 164 -22.70 -5.32 3.53
N ARG A 165 -22.99 -4.43 2.58
CA ARG A 165 -21.98 -3.56 1.96
C ARG A 165 -21.37 -2.56 2.95
N SER A 166 -22.18 -2.00 3.85
CA SER A 166 -21.72 -1.02 4.85
C SER A 166 -20.82 -1.68 5.90
N ILE A 167 -21.21 -2.87 6.37
CA ILE A 167 -20.41 -3.68 7.31
C ILE A 167 -19.08 -4.05 6.67
N TRP A 168 -19.11 -4.59 5.45
CA TRP A 168 -17.90 -4.90 4.69
C TRP A 168 -16.98 -3.69 4.55
N PHE A 169 -17.54 -2.54 4.17
CA PHE A 169 -16.76 -1.31 4.01
C PHE A 169 -16.10 -0.90 5.32
N SER A 170 -16.83 -0.92 6.43
CA SER A 170 -16.31 -0.55 7.75
C SER A 170 -15.18 -1.49 8.18
N VAL A 171 -15.37 -2.80 8.06
CA VAL A 171 -14.36 -3.81 8.39
C VAL A 171 -13.13 -3.65 7.50
N HIS A 172 -13.31 -3.58 6.18
CA HIS A 172 -12.22 -3.45 5.22
C HIS A 172 -11.43 -2.15 5.40
N TRP A 173 -12.11 -1.05 5.72
CA TRP A 173 -11.47 0.24 5.97
C TRP A 173 -10.68 0.26 7.29
N ILE A 174 -11.25 -0.22 8.39
CA ILE A 174 -10.57 -0.31 9.69
C ILE A 174 -9.35 -1.23 9.58
N LEU A 175 -9.54 -2.44 9.04
CA LEU A 175 -8.48 -3.42 8.92
C LEU A 175 -7.36 -2.93 7.98
N GLY A 176 -7.70 -2.34 6.83
CA GLY A 176 -6.72 -1.77 5.89
C GLY A 176 -5.89 -0.65 6.53
N THR A 177 -6.53 0.21 7.32
CA THR A 177 -5.85 1.27 8.08
C THR A 177 -4.89 0.67 9.11
N ALA A 178 -5.35 -0.33 9.89
CA ALA A 178 -4.52 -1.01 10.88
C ALA A 178 -3.32 -1.73 10.24
N VAL A 179 -3.53 -2.43 9.11
CA VAL A 179 -2.49 -3.10 8.33
C VAL A 179 -1.46 -2.11 7.81
N SER A 180 -1.88 -0.95 7.30
CA SER A 180 -0.97 0.10 6.84
C SER A 180 -0.11 0.66 7.97
N LEU A 181 -0.72 0.96 9.12
CA LEU A 181 0.01 1.45 10.30
C LEU A 181 1.00 0.41 10.84
N LEU A 182 0.58 -0.86 10.96
CA LEU A 182 1.46 -1.96 11.36
C LEU A 182 2.60 -2.14 10.35
N GLY A 183 2.35 -1.96 9.06
CA GLY A 183 3.38 -1.97 8.01
C GLY A 183 4.46 -0.91 8.24
N VAL A 184 4.06 0.33 8.51
CA VAL A 184 4.99 1.43 8.83
C VAL A 184 5.82 1.11 10.08
N LEU A 185 5.17 0.66 11.16
CA LEU A 185 5.85 0.26 12.39
C LEU A 185 6.83 -0.91 12.16
N ASN A 186 6.45 -1.86 11.31
CA ASN A 186 7.29 -3.00 11.00
C ASN A 186 8.53 -2.61 10.17
N ILE A 187 8.44 -1.58 9.33
CA ILE A 187 9.60 -1.02 8.61
C ILE A 187 10.57 -0.34 9.58
N TYR A 188 10.08 0.45 10.53
CA TYR A 188 10.95 1.08 11.54
C TYR A 188 11.68 0.05 12.41
N THR A 189 10.97 -0.97 12.89
CA THR A 189 11.60 -2.06 13.65
C THR A 189 12.53 -2.91 12.77
N GLY A 190 12.24 -3.05 11.48
CA GLY A 190 13.11 -3.70 10.50
C GLY A 190 14.42 -2.95 10.25
N LEU A 191 14.38 -1.61 10.19
CA LEU A 191 15.59 -0.78 10.12
C LEU A 191 16.45 -0.96 11.39
N GLN A 192 15.84 -1.00 12.57
CA GLN A 192 16.57 -1.28 13.81
C GLN A 192 17.20 -2.68 13.81
N ALA A 193 16.45 -3.70 13.38
CA ALA A 193 16.97 -5.06 13.24
C ALA A 193 18.11 -5.14 12.21
N TYR A 194 18.02 -4.39 11.10
CA TYR A 194 19.08 -4.27 10.10
C TYR A 194 20.36 -3.69 10.70
N HIS A 195 20.24 -2.62 11.49
CA HIS A 195 21.38 -2.01 12.18
C HIS A 195 22.04 -3.00 13.13
N GLN A 196 21.25 -3.69 13.96
CA GLN A 196 21.75 -4.69 14.91
C GLN A 196 22.47 -5.85 14.20
N LYS A 197 21.95 -6.31 13.06
CA LYS A 197 22.50 -7.47 12.33
C LYS A 197 23.73 -7.12 11.50
N THR A 198 23.81 -5.90 10.95
CA THR A 198 24.85 -5.52 9.98
C THR A 198 25.83 -4.47 10.49
N SER A 199 25.57 -3.86 11.65
CA SER A 199 26.28 -2.69 12.19
C SER A 199 26.33 -1.47 11.27
N LYS A 200 25.52 -1.44 10.19
CA LYS A 200 25.47 -0.32 9.23
C LYS A 200 24.56 0.78 9.72
N GLY A 201 24.92 2.04 9.43
CA GLY A 201 24.12 3.19 9.78
C GLY A 201 22.76 3.21 9.07
N ILE A 202 21.69 3.48 9.83
CA ILE A 202 20.31 3.53 9.32
C ILE A 202 19.71 4.95 9.32
N LYS A 203 20.47 5.94 9.78
CA LYS A 203 19.97 7.31 9.99
C LYS A 203 19.39 7.91 8.71
N LEU A 204 20.09 7.80 7.60
CA LEU A 204 19.63 8.32 6.30
C LEU A 204 18.32 7.65 5.86
N TRP A 205 18.25 6.32 5.88
CA TRP A 205 17.05 5.56 5.52
C TRP A 205 15.85 5.90 6.43
N THR A 206 16.11 6.10 7.72
CA THR A 206 15.09 6.49 8.70
C THR A 206 14.54 7.89 8.39
N ILE A 207 15.41 8.85 8.06
CA ILE A 207 15.00 10.21 7.67
C ILE A 207 14.15 10.17 6.41
N ILE A 208 14.61 9.48 5.36
CA ILE A 208 13.89 9.36 4.09
C ILE A 208 12.50 8.73 4.32
N PHE A 209 12.45 7.62 5.05
CA PHE A 209 11.19 6.94 5.33
C PHE A 209 10.24 7.81 6.16
N THR A 210 10.76 8.53 7.16
CA THR A 210 9.96 9.42 7.99
C THR A 210 9.42 10.61 7.21
N ALA A 211 10.22 11.21 6.32
CA ALA A 211 9.78 12.26 5.42
C ALA A 211 8.67 11.75 4.48
N GLN A 212 8.83 10.54 3.93
CA GLN A 212 7.80 9.89 3.10
C GLN A 212 6.50 9.67 3.88
N VAL A 213 6.55 9.08 5.08
CA VAL A 213 5.37 8.84 5.93
C VAL A 213 4.69 10.16 6.30
N SER A 214 5.48 11.20 6.59
CA SER A 214 4.96 12.55 6.89
C SER A 214 4.25 13.15 5.68
N ALA A 215 4.81 13.03 4.48
CA ALA A 215 4.17 13.49 3.25
C ALA A 215 2.86 12.73 2.97
N ILE A 216 2.86 11.39 3.09
CA ILE A 216 1.65 10.56 2.94
C ILE A 216 0.58 10.99 3.94
N THR A 217 0.95 11.19 5.21
CA THR A 217 0.04 11.63 6.27
C THR A 217 -0.51 13.02 5.98
N PHE A 218 0.33 13.94 5.51
CA PHE A 218 -0.10 15.27 5.08
C PHE A 218 -1.14 15.18 3.96
N PHE A 219 -0.86 14.42 2.89
CA PHE A 219 -1.82 14.23 1.80
C PHE A 219 -3.11 13.56 2.28
N TYR A 220 -3.02 12.58 3.17
CA TYR A 220 -4.17 11.92 3.79
C TYR A 220 -5.06 12.95 4.51
N LEU A 221 -4.50 13.79 5.37
CA LEU A 221 -5.26 14.81 6.09
C LEU A 221 -5.76 15.93 5.16
N PHE A 222 -4.97 16.29 4.16
CA PHE A 222 -5.29 17.34 3.20
C PHE A 222 -6.50 17.00 2.34
N GLN A 223 -6.69 15.73 1.96
CA GLN A 223 -7.84 15.28 1.17
C GLN A 223 -9.19 15.71 1.76
N ASP A 224 -9.37 15.65 3.08
CA ASP A 224 -10.61 16.06 3.73
C ASP A 224 -10.85 17.57 3.65
N LYS A 225 -9.77 18.36 3.71
CA LYS A 225 -9.85 19.83 3.66
C LYS A 225 -9.97 20.35 2.24
N TRP A 226 -9.47 19.62 1.25
CA TRP A 226 -9.50 20.04 -0.15
C TRP A 226 -10.92 20.33 -0.64
N LEU A 227 -11.88 19.43 -0.37
CA LEU A 227 -13.28 19.65 -0.75
C LEU A 227 -13.89 20.87 -0.04
N TYR A 228 -13.51 21.12 1.21
CA TYR A 228 -13.96 22.30 1.95
C TYR A 228 -13.41 23.60 1.34
N ILE A 229 -12.11 23.64 1.03
CA ILE A 229 -11.46 24.81 0.42
C ILE A 229 -12.07 25.13 -0.95
N GLN A 230 -12.31 24.10 -1.78
CA GLN A 230 -12.96 24.27 -3.09
C GLN A 230 -14.35 24.89 -2.95
N LYS A 231 -15.15 24.43 -1.96
CA LYS A 231 -16.48 25.01 -1.70
C LYS A 231 -16.42 26.48 -1.26
N GLN A 232 -15.41 26.87 -0.48
CA GLN A 232 -15.23 28.26 -0.06
C GLN A 232 -14.85 29.18 -1.25
N GLY A 233 -13.97 28.71 -2.15
CA GLY A 233 -13.59 29.46 -3.34
C GLY A 233 -14.75 29.69 -4.31
N VAL A 234 -15.64 28.71 -4.48
CA VAL A 234 -16.84 28.83 -5.34
C VAL A 234 -17.87 29.81 -4.77
N LEU A 235 -18.04 29.88 -3.45
CA LEU A 235 -18.98 30.81 -2.82
C LEU A 235 -18.56 32.27 -2.96
N LEU A 236 -17.26 32.57 -2.84
CA LEU A 236 -16.73 33.93 -3.03
C LEU A 236 -16.84 34.43 -4.48
N GLY A 237 -16.82 33.54 -5.46
CA GLY A 237 -16.98 33.90 -6.87
C GLY A 237 -18.42 34.24 -7.29
N ASN A 238 -19.42 33.83 -6.48
CA ASN A 238 -20.84 33.99 -6.76
C ASN A 238 -21.52 35.07 -5.90
N GLU A 239 -20.78 35.88 -5.12
CA GLU A 239 -21.39 37.05 -4.49
C GLU A 239 -21.90 38.02 -5.58
N PRO A 240 -23.20 38.35 -5.62
CA PRO A 240 -23.69 39.37 -6.53
C PRO A 240 -23.07 40.70 -6.10
N VAL A 241 -22.34 41.34 -7.03
CA VAL A 241 -21.89 42.72 -6.88
C VAL A 241 -23.11 43.57 -6.52
N ARG A 242 -23.15 44.06 -5.27
CA ARG A 242 -24.19 44.98 -4.80
C ARG A 242 -24.12 46.22 -5.70
N PRO A 243 -25.21 46.63 -6.38
CA PRO A 243 -25.20 47.88 -7.10
C PRO A 243 -25.01 49.02 -6.10
N THR A 244 -23.96 49.83 -6.31
CA THR A 244 -23.68 51.04 -5.54
C THR A 244 -24.91 51.94 -5.61
N ALA A 245 -25.52 52.20 -4.45
CA ALA A 245 -26.71 53.03 -4.32
C ALA A 245 -26.35 54.51 -4.43
N ASP A 246 -25.97 54.98 -5.63
CA ASP A 246 -25.69 56.41 -5.90
C ASP A 246 -26.48 56.95 -7.10
N GLN A 247 -27.75 56.54 -7.24
CA GLN A 247 -28.72 57.27 -8.08
C GLN A 247 -30.08 57.34 -7.40
N VAL A 248 -30.15 58.08 -6.28
CA VAL A 248 -31.40 58.63 -5.76
C VAL A 248 -31.23 60.15 -5.70
N LEU A 249 -32.20 60.87 -6.29
CA LEU A 249 -32.49 62.32 -6.29
C LEU A 249 -32.53 62.85 -7.75
N LEU A 250 -33.62 63.31 -8.36
CA LEU A 250 -34.99 63.67 -7.92
C LEU A 250 -35.95 63.64 -9.14
N PRO A 251 -37.28 63.58 -8.94
CA PRO A 251 -38.28 63.63 -10.00
C PRO A 251 -38.93 65.03 -10.20
N ILE A 252 -39.34 65.28 -11.45
CA ILE A 252 -40.53 66.06 -11.94
C ILE A 252 -40.52 67.61 -11.91
N GLU A 253 -40.76 68.20 -13.10
CA GLU A 253 -41.81 69.18 -13.52
C GLU A 253 -41.31 69.85 -14.82
N LYS A 254 -42.05 70.07 -15.92
CA LYS A 254 -43.46 69.98 -16.36
C LYS A 254 -43.46 69.64 -17.86
#